data_AF-A0A8X7B977-F1
#
_entry.id   AF-A0A8X7B977-F1
#
_cell.length_a   1.000
_cell.length_b   1.000
_cell.length_c   1.000
_cell.angle_alpha   90.00
_cell.angle_beta   90.00
_cell.angle_gamma   90.00
#
_symmetry.space_group_name_H-M   'P 1'
#
loop_
_entity.id
_entity.type
_entity.pdbx_description
1 polymer ?
#
loop_
_entity_poly.entity_id
_entity_poly.type
_entity_poly.pdbx_seq_one_letter_code
_entity_poly.pdbx_strand_id
1 'polypeptide(L)'
;MSRTDENVISINEMKILRFIFGGIQEKGRWRRRSNLEPFRSYQESDIVNFIKIQQIKWAGNVIRMNEDRTNKKSLQCSTNWHTKKGQAKSQMDGLMAWKKI
;
A
#
# COMPACT_ATOMS: atom_id res chain seq x y z
N MET A 1 -5.93 0.98 0.09
CA MET A 1 -6.68 -0.02 0.87
C MET A 1 -8.10 0.47 1.03
N SER A 2 -9.09 -0.39 0.79
CA SER A 2 -10.49 -0.05 1.09
C SER A 2 -10.78 -0.22 2.58
N ARG A 3 -11.86 0.38 3.07
CA ARG A 3 -12.30 0.22 4.47
C ARG A 3 -12.66 -1.23 4.81
N THR A 4 -13.14 -1.99 3.82
CA THR A 4 -13.42 -3.42 3.97
C THR A 4 -12.13 -4.22 4.21
N ASP A 5 -11.07 -3.91 3.46
CA ASP A 5 -9.77 -4.58 3.62
C ASP A 5 -9.17 -4.30 5.00
N GLU A 6 -9.27 -3.06 5.46
CA GLU A 6 -8.82 -2.64 6.80
C GLU A 6 -9.52 -3.46 7.89
N ASN A 7 -10.85 -3.58 7.81
CA ASN A 7 -11.62 -4.37 8.77
C ASN A 7 -11.22 -5.85 8.79
N VAL A 8 -11.01 -6.46 7.61
CA VAL A 8 -10.59 -7.87 7.51
C VAL A 8 -9.22 -8.08 8.16
N ILE A 9 -8.30 -7.15 7.90
CA ILE A 9 -6.96 -7.19 8.48
C ILE A 9 -7.03 -7.06 10.01
N SER A 10 -7.75 -6.08 10.55
CA SER A 10 -7.90 -5.90 12.01
C SER A 10 -8.58 -7.10 12.67
N ILE A 11 -9.57 -7.73 12.03
CA ILE A 11 -10.22 -8.96 12.54
C ILE A 11 -9.21 -10.11 12.60
N ASN A 12 -8.35 -10.25 11.58
CA ASN A 12 -7.34 -11.30 11.55
C ASN A 12 -6.24 -11.06 12.61
N GLU A 13 -5.78 -9.83 12.77
CA GLU A 13 -4.86 -9.45 13.86
C GLU A 13 -5.45 -9.82 15.22
N MET A 14 -6.70 -9.44 15.47
CA MET A 14 -7.43 -9.79 16.70
C MET A 14 -7.50 -11.31 16.96
N LYS A 15 -7.67 -12.13 15.91
CA LYS A 15 -7.66 -13.59 16.03
C LYS A 15 -6.28 -14.10 16.41
N ILE A 16 -5.24 -13.61 15.77
CA ILE A 16 -3.85 -14.00 16.03
C ILE A 16 -3.42 -13.58 17.44
N LEU A 17 -3.70 -12.34 17.84
CA LEU A 17 -3.37 -11.84 19.19
C LEU A 17 -4.05 -12.67 20.28
N ARG A 18 -5.33 -13.03 20.10
CA ARG A 18 -6.02 -13.93 21.05
C ARG A 18 -5.41 -15.33 21.11
N PHE A 19 -4.87 -15.82 20.00
CA PHE A 19 -4.17 -17.09 19.98
C PHE A 19 -2.85 -17.02 20.77
N ILE A 20 -2.04 -15.97 20.54
CA ILE A 20 -0.76 -15.77 21.22
C ILE A 20 -0.94 -15.53 22.72
N PHE A 21 -1.84 -14.62 23.10
CA PHE A 21 -2.06 -14.27 24.50
C PHE A 21 -2.86 -15.31 25.29
N GLY A 22 -3.53 -16.23 24.59
CA GLY A 22 -4.35 -17.27 25.19
C GLY A 22 -5.51 -16.77 26.06
N GLY A 23 -6.07 -17.70 26.83
CA GLY A 23 -7.05 -17.39 27.86
C GLY A 23 -6.45 -16.56 28.99
N ILE A 24 -7.30 -15.88 29.74
CA ILE A 24 -6.89 -15.18 30.96
C ILE A 24 -7.53 -15.88 32.17
N GLN A 25 -6.74 -16.09 33.22
CA GLN A 25 -7.24 -16.65 34.46
C GLN A 25 -7.75 -15.53 35.35
N GLU A 26 -9.04 -15.51 35.63
CA GLU A 26 -9.67 -14.54 36.52
C GLU A 26 -10.43 -15.28 37.62
N LYS A 27 -10.08 -15.02 38.88
CA LYS A 27 -10.69 -15.63 40.08
C LYS A 27 -10.70 -17.17 40.02
N GLY A 28 -9.60 -17.77 39.56
CA GLY A 28 -9.45 -19.23 39.43
C GLY A 28 -10.17 -19.87 38.24
N ARG A 29 -10.88 -19.09 37.40
CA ARG A 29 -11.52 -19.59 36.17
C ARG A 29 -10.84 -19.04 34.93
N TRP A 30 -10.70 -19.90 33.92
CA TRP A 30 -10.22 -19.48 32.61
C TRP A 30 -11.37 -18.86 31.83
N ARG A 31 -11.15 -17.66 31.30
CA ARG A 31 -12.07 -17.02 30.36
C ARG A 31 -11.37 -16.66 29.06
N ARG A 32 -12.17 -16.57 28.00
CA ARG A 32 -11.74 -15.99 26.73
C ARG A 32 -11.56 -14.47 26.90
N ARG A 33 -10.51 -13.91 26.30
CA ARG A 33 -10.26 -12.47 26.29
C ARG A 33 -11.26 -11.72 25.40
N SER A 34 -11.67 -10.53 25.82
CA SER A 34 -12.49 -9.61 25.02
C SER A 34 -11.64 -8.96 23.91
N ASN A 35 -12.27 -8.45 22.85
CA ASN A 35 -11.56 -7.81 21.73
C ASN A 35 -10.66 -6.64 22.17
N LEU A 36 -11.04 -5.92 23.22
CA LEU A 36 -10.30 -4.74 23.67
C LEU A 36 -9.06 -5.06 24.52
N GLU A 37 -9.02 -6.24 25.16
CA GLU A 37 -7.97 -6.58 26.13
C GLU A 37 -6.60 -6.87 25.47
N PRO A 38 -6.50 -7.64 24.37
CA PRO A 38 -5.24 -7.83 23.65
C PRO A 38 -4.70 -6.50 23.12
N PHE A 39 -5.56 -5.62 22.61
CA PHE A 39 -5.15 -4.32 22.07
C PHE A 39 -4.50 -3.44 23.15
N ARG A 40 -5.11 -3.38 24.34
CA ARG A 40 -4.53 -2.67 25.50
C ARG A 40 -3.21 -3.26 25.98
N SER A 41 -3.04 -4.57 25.84
CA SER A 41 -1.83 -5.28 26.28
C SER A 41 -0.67 -5.11 25.30
N TYR A 42 -0.98 -5.02 24.00
CA TYR A 42 0.02 -4.96 22.93
C TYR A 42 0.72 -3.59 22.85
N GLN A 43 0.04 -2.50 23.20
CA GLN A 43 0.57 -1.11 23.28
C GLN A 43 1.28 -0.57 22.00
N GLU A 44 1.28 -1.33 20.91
CA GLU A 44 1.90 -0.98 19.64
C GLU A 44 0.84 -0.49 18.62
N SER A 45 1.28 0.08 17.51
CA SER A 45 0.43 0.47 16.38
C SER A 45 -0.24 -0.73 15.71
N ASP A 46 -1.54 -0.61 15.40
CA ASP A 46 -2.33 -1.54 14.59
C ASP A 46 -1.60 -1.94 13.29
N ILE A 47 -1.64 -3.22 12.93
CA ILE A 47 -1.07 -3.76 11.70
C ILE A 47 -1.51 -2.99 10.43
N VAL A 48 -2.73 -2.43 10.41
CA VAL A 48 -3.23 -1.60 9.31
C VAL A 48 -2.35 -0.36 9.15
N ASN A 49 -2.02 0.31 10.25
CA ASN A 49 -1.15 1.48 10.24
C ASN A 49 0.27 1.09 9.85
N PHE A 50 0.76 -0.05 10.33
CA PHE A 50 2.06 -0.58 9.91
C PHE A 50 2.10 -0.79 8.39
N ILE A 51 1.10 -1.45 7.80
CA ILE A 51 1.02 -1.68 6.35
C ILE A 51 0.98 -0.35 5.58
N LYS A 52 0.18 0.62 6.04
CA LYS A 52 0.12 1.96 5.42
C LYS A 52 1.47 2.67 5.44
N ILE A 53 2.18 2.61 6.58
CA ILE A 53 3.52 3.19 6.70
C ILE A 53 4.48 2.51 5.73
N GLN A 54 4.45 1.18 5.60
CA GLN A 54 5.30 0.46 4.66
C GLN A 54 4.98 0.79 3.20
N GLN A 55 3.70 0.97 2.85
CA GLN A 55 3.29 1.43 1.52
C GLN A 55 3.85 2.83 1.21
N ILE A 56 3.78 3.77 2.16
CA ILE A 56 4.36 5.10 2.00
C ILE A 56 5.88 5.03 1.87
N LYS A 57 6.56 4.24 2.71
CA LYS A 57 8.01 4.03 2.65
C LYS A 57 8.42 3.46 1.30
N TRP A 58 7.69 2.46 0.81
CA TRP A 58 7.93 1.85 -0.50
C TRP A 58 7.71 2.86 -1.62
N ALA A 59 6.61 3.61 -1.61
CA ALA A 59 6.33 4.64 -2.61
C ALA A 59 7.42 5.72 -2.63
N GLY A 60 7.83 6.21 -1.46
CA GLY A 60 8.93 7.18 -1.34
C GLY A 60 10.26 6.61 -1.84
N ASN A 61 10.53 5.33 -1.57
CA ASN A 61 11.70 4.65 -2.10
C ASN A 61 11.66 4.58 -3.64
N VAL A 62 10.53 4.15 -4.23
CA VAL A 62 10.36 4.12 -5.68
C VAL A 62 10.51 5.50 -6.29
N ILE A 63 10.01 6.57 -5.64
CA ILE A 63 10.16 7.94 -6.12
C ILE A 63 11.64 8.36 -6.18
N ARG A 64 12.48 7.90 -5.26
CA ARG A 64 13.93 8.21 -5.25
C ARG A 64 14.76 7.31 -6.17
N MET A 65 14.21 6.22 -6.70
CA MET A 65 14.92 5.35 -7.64
C MET A 65 15.21 6.06 -8.97
N ASN A 66 16.31 5.70 -9.61
CA ASN A 66 16.65 6.14 -10.96
C ASN A 66 15.54 5.73 -11.96
N GLU A 67 15.31 6.59 -12.95
CA GLU A 67 14.25 6.47 -13.96
C GLU A 67 14.35 5.20 -14.80
N ASP A 68 15.56 4.64 -14.95
CA ASP A 68 15.78 3.43 -15.73
C ASP A 68 15.16 2.17 -15.12
N ARG A 69 14.89 2.19 -13.81
CA ARG A 69 14.35 1.05 -13.07
C ARG A 69 12.91 0.76 -13.47
N THR A 70 12.62 -0.50 -13.77
CA THR A 70 11.28 -0.99 -14.16
C THR A 70 10.18 -0.55 -13.18
N ASN A 71 10.45 -0.56 -11.87
CA ASN A 71 9.48 -0.16 -10.83
C ASN A 71 9.11 1.34 -10.88
N LYS A 72 10.07 2.20 -11.22
CA LYS A 72 9.84 3.65 -11.40
C LYS A 72 9.02 3.89 -12.66
N LYS A 73 9.39 3.20 -13.75
CA LYS A 73 8.68 3.24 -15.05
C LYS A 73 7.24 2.74 -14.93
N SER A 74 6.98 1.65 -14.19
CA SER A 74 5.63 1.13 -14.00
C SER A 74 4.74 2.08 -13.20
N LEU A 75 5.27 2.69 -12.13
CA LEU A 75 4.55 3.69 -11.33
C LEU A 75 4.22 4.95 -12.13
N GLN A 76 5.17 5.41 -12.96
CA GLN A 76 4.94 6.54 -13.87
C GLN A 76 3.93 6.17 -14.98
N CYS A 77 4.05 4.99 -15.59
CA CYS A 77 3.12 4.54 -16.65
C CYS A 77 1.65 4.56 -16.19
N SER A 78 1.36 4.18 -14.93
CA SER A 78 0.00 4.26 -14.38
C SER A 78 -0.50 5.68 -14.14
N THR A 79 0.40 6.64 -13.88
CA THR A 79 0.03 8.06 -13.73
C THR A 79 -0.17 8.74 -15.09
N ASN A 80 0.56 8.27 -16.11
CA ASN A 80 0.55 8.83 -17.46
C ASN A 80 -0.73 8.50 -18.26
N TRP A 81 -1.60 7.61 -17.76
CA TRP A 81 -2.85 7.23 -18.44
C TRP A 81 -3.81 8.42 -18.63
N HIS A 82 -3.82 9.38 -17.70
CA HIS A 82 -4.65 10.58 -17.81
C HIS A 82 -3.97 11.73 -18.58
N THR A 83 -2.64 11.69 -18.76
CA THR A 83 -1.85 12.73 -19.45
C THR A 83 -1.58 12.40 -20.93
N LYS A 84 -2.42 11.56 -21.55
CA LYS A 84 -2.42 11.33 -23.00
C LYS A 84 -3.49 12.11 -23.76
N LYS A 85 -3.82 13.33 -23.29
CA LYS A 85 -4.48 14.33 -24.15
C LYS A 85 -3.46 15.41 -24.51
N GLY A 86 -2.79 15.24 -25.66
CA GLY A 86 -2.13 16.36 -26.33
C GLY A 86 -0.60 16.36 -26.43
N GLN A 87 0.05 15.22 -26.66
CA GLN A 87 1.40 15.24 -27.24
C GLN A 87 1.53 14.20 -28.35
N ALA A 88 0.96 14.54 -29.51
CA ALA A 88 1.40 14.02 -30.80
C ALA A 88 1.93 15.24 -31.59
N LYS A 89 3.17 15.65 -31.30
CA LYS A 89 3.92 16.61 -32.12
C LYS A 89 5.36 16.15 -32.18
N SER A 90 5.65 15.33 -33.19
CA SER A 90 6.96 15.15 -33.85
C SER A 90 6.89 13.87 -34.69
N GLN A 91 6.01 13.84 -35.68
CA GLN A 91 6.10 12.90 -36.81
C GLN A 91 5.53 13.56 -38.08
N MET A 92 5.72 14.88 -38.22
CA MET A 92 5.42 15.63 -39.45
C MET A 92 6.58 16.53 -39.91
N ASP A 93 7.74 16.46 -39.26
CA ASP A 93 8.92 17.25 -39.67
C ASP A 93 9.75 16.55 -40.77
N GLY A 94 9.53 15.26 -41.01
CA GLY A 94 10.20 14.48 -42.07
C GLY A 94 9.55 14.56 -43.46
N LEU A 95 8.27 14.97 -43.55
CA LEU A 95 7.50 14.96 -44.80
C LEU A 95 7.59 16.29 -45.59
N MET A 96 8.14 17.35 -45.00
CA MET A 96 8.33 18.64 -45.68
C MET A 96 9.69 18.75 -46.41
N ALA A 97 10.58 17.76 -46.26
CA ALA A 97 11.91 17.76 -46.87
C ALA A 97 11.97 17.17 -48.30
N TRP A 98 10.90 16.55 -48.79
CA TRP A 98 10.89 15.83 -50.09
C TRP A 98 10.21 16.58 -51.25
N LYS A 99 9.95 17.89 -51.11
CA LYS A 99 9.31 18.71 -52.17
C LYS A 99 10.17 19.89 -52.64
N LYS A 100 11.49 19.72 -52.63
CA LYS A 100 12.47 20.64 -53.25
C LYS A 100 13.54 19.87 -54.01
N ILE A 101 13.14 19.20 -55.10
CA ILE A 101 13.93 19.00 -56.32
C ILE A 101 12.93 19.04 -57.48
#